data_AF-A0A958W9U2-F1
#
_entry.id   AF-A0A958W9U2-F1
#
_cell.length_a   1.000
_cell.length_b   1.000
_cell.length_c   1.000
_cell.angle_alpha   90.00
_cell.angle_beta   90.00
_cell.angle_gamma   90.00
#
_symmetry.space_group_name_H-M   'P 1'
#
loop_
_entity.id
_entity.type
_entity.pdbx_description
1 polymer ?
#
loop_
_entity_poly.entity_id
_entity_poly.type
_entity_poly.pdbx_seq_one_letter_code
_entity_poly.pdbx_strand_id
1 'polypeptide(L)' 'MGTAELKLQLHQIIDAEPDIKKLEAIYTLLKSSPIAFEKMSLEEYTDAIDTARAQIAAGNFKTVEQVEKESNNW' A
#
# COMPACT_ATOMS: atom_id res chain seq x y z
N MET A 1 -6.11 0.61 16.26
CA MET A 1 -4.66 0.89 16.19
C MET A 1 -4.49 2.37 15.87
N GLY A 2 -3.70 3.10 16.63
CA GLY A 2 -3.56 4.55 16.46
C GLY A 2 -2.56 4.93 15.35
N THR A 3 -2.68 6.14 14.81
CA THR A 3 -1.71 6.69 13.84
C THR A 3 -0.28 6.76 14.39
N ALA A 4 -0.12 6.90 15.71
CA ALA A 4 1.17 6.86 16.38
C ALA A 4 1.81 5.46 16.37
N GLU A 5 1.02 4.40 16.55
CA GLU A 5 1.50 3.01 16.48
C GLU A 5 1.93 2.64 15.07
N LEU A 6 1.16 3.06 14.05
CA LEU A 6 1.52 2.85 12.65
C LEU A 6 2.85 3.53 12.29
N LYS A 7 3.07 4.76 12.76
CA LYS A 7 4.34 5.48 12.56
C LYS A 7 5.51 4.75 13.22
N LEU A 8 5.31 4.23 14.41
CA LEU A 8 6.33 3.50 15.16
C LEU A 8 6.69 2.18 14.47
N GLN A 9 5.69 1.42 14.02
CA GLN A 9 5.93 0.17 13.29
C GLN A 9 6.66 0.41 11.97
N LEU A 10 6.30 1.46 11.23
CA LEU A 10 7.00 1.81 10.00
C LEU A 10 8.48 2.12 10.26
N HIS A 11 8.79 2.86 11.32
CA HIS A 11 10.18 3.12 11.72
C HIS A 11 10.93 1.83 12.04
N GLN A 12 10.33 0.93 12.81
CA GLN A 12 10.95 -0.35 13.18
C GLN A 12 11.23 -1.24 11.96
N ILE A 13 10.32 -1.24 10.97
CA ILE A 13 10.49 -2.02 9.73
C ILE A 13 11.62 -1.43 8.87
N ILE A 14 11.72 -0.11 8.78
CA ILE A 14 12.79 0.56 8.03
C ILE A 14 14.15 0.30 8.70
N ASP A 15 14.25 0.42 10.03
CA ASP A 15 15.50 0.19 10.77
C ASP A 15 15.96 -1.28 10.72
N ALA A 16 15.03 -2.22 10.55
CA ALA A 16 15.31 -3.65 10.52
C ALA A 16 15.60 -4.20 9.11
N GLU A 17 15.42 -3.44 8.03
CA GLU A 17 15.62 -3.93 6.66
C GLU A 17 17.08 -3.72 6.20
N PRO A 18 17.86 -4.80 6.00
CA PRO A 18 19.26 -4.68 5.59
C PRO A 18 19.44 -4.49 4.07
N ASP A 19 18.40 -4.70 3.25
CA ASP A 19 18.48 -4.57 1.80
C ASP A 19 18.29 -3.13 1.34
N ILE A 20 19.38 -2.52 0.91
CA ILE A 20 19.41 -1.14 0.43
C ILE A 20 18.48 -0.89 -0.76
N LYS A 21 18.24 -1.89 -1.63
CA LYS A 21 17.34 -1.73 -2.77
C LYS A 21 15.87 -1.64 -2.34
N LYS A 22 15.50 -2.37 -1.29
CA LYS A 22 14.15 -2.27 -0.71
C LYS A 22 13.96 -0.94 0.02
N LEU A 23 15.00 -0.48 0.73
CA LEU A 23 14.98 0.85 1.35
C LEU A 23 14.84 1.97 0.30
N GLU A 24 15.55 1.87 -0.83
CA GLU A 24 15.41 2.79 -1.96
C GLU A 24 14.01 2.75 -2.59
N ALA A 25 13.40 1.57 -2.71
CA ALA A 25 12.02 1.43 -3.19
C ALA A 25 11.01 2.08 -2.24
N ILE A 26 11.15 1.84 -0.93
CA ILE A 26 10.31 2.48 0.11
C ILE A 26 10.50 4.00 0.09
N TYR A 27 11.75 4.46 0.04
CA TYR A 27 12.08 5.88 -0.05
C TYR A 27 11.48 6.53 -1.30
N THR A 28 11.57 5.86 -2.44
CA THR A 28 10.98 6.32 -3.70
C THR A 28 9.47 6.43 -3.59
N LEU A 29 8.77 5.42 -3.05
CA LEU A 29 7.31 5.45 -2.84
C LEU A 29 6.87 6.59 -1.91
N LEU A 30 7.63 6.83 -0.84
CA LEU A 30 7.34 7.91 0.11
C LEU A 30 7.64 9.30 -0.47
N LYS A 31 8.62 9.41 -1.38
CA LYS A 31 9.07 10.67 -1.99
C LYS A 31 8.33 11.02 -3.28
N SER A 32 7.88 10.02 -4.05
CA SER A 32 7.24 10.20 -5.35
C SER A 32 5.78 10.63 -5.27
N SER A 33 5.25 10.90 -4.08
CA SER A 33 3.96 11.55 -3.91
C SER A 33 4.14 13.06 -3.66
N PRO A 34 4.09 13.92 -4.70
CA PRO A 34 3.20 15.05 -4.53
C PRO A 34 1.82 14.45 -4.26
N ILE A 35 1.18 14.90 -3.20
CA ILE A 35 -0.16 14.49 -2.77
C ILE A 35 -1.14 14.87 -3.89
N ALA A 36 -1.17 14.10 -4.97
CA ALA A 36 -2.03 14.27 -6.14
C ALA A 36 -3.12 13.20 -6.17
N PHE A 37 -3.01 12.20 -5.29
CA PHE A 37 -4.07 11.25 -5.02
C PHE A 37 -4.73 11.67 -3.71
N GLU A 38 -6.04 11.89 -3.77
CA GLU A 38 -6.85 12.16 -2.60
C GLU A 38 -6.61 11.03 -1.60
N LYS A 39 -6.15 11.39 -0.38
CA LYS A 39 -5.89 10.39 0.65
C LYS A 39 -7.23 9.76 0.98
N MET A 40 -7.37 8.48 0.66
CA MET A 40 -8.52 7.69 1.08
C MET A 40 -8.68 7.83 2.60
N SER A 41 -9.92 8.03 3.04
CA SER A 41 -10.29 7.96 4.43
C SER A 41 -9.97 6.57 5.00
N LEU A 42 -9.87 6.51 6.33
CA LEU A 42 -9.60 5.26 7.03
C LEU A 42 -10.68 4.20 6.76
N GLU A 43 -11.91 4.65 6.54
CA GLU A 43 -13.06 3.83 6.14
C GLU A 43 -12.86 3.26 4.73
N GLU A 44 -12.48 4.09 3.76
CA GLU A 44 -12.19 3.65 2.39
C GLU A 44 -11.03 2.64 2.31
N TYR A 45 -9.99 2.80 3.13
CA TYR A 45 -8.93 1.81 3.23
C TYR A 45 -9.42 0.47 3.82
N THR A 46 -10.26 0.54 4.85
CA THR A 46 -10.82 -0.66 5.48
C THR A 46 -11.71 -1.42 4.51
N ASP A 47 -12.57 -0.71 3.78
CA ASP A 47 -13.45 -1.27 2.76
C ASP A 47 -12.68 -1.87 1.57
N ALA A 48 -11.61 -1.20 1.11
CA ALA A 48 -10.75 -1.74 0.06
C ALA A 48 -10.06 -3.04 0.50
N ILE A 49 -9.59 -3.10 1.74
CA ILE A 49 -8.96 -4.29 2.32
C ILE A 49 -9.97 -5.43 2.47
N ASP A 50 -11.17 -5.16 2.98
CA ASP A 50 -12.21 -6.18 3.14
C ASP A 50 -12.73 -6.68 1.79
N THR A 51 -12.84 -5.80 0.79
CA THR A 51 -13.16 -6.17 -0.59
C THR A 51 -12.08 -7.07 -1.18
N ALA A 52 -10.80 -6.73 -0.99
CA ALA A 52 -9.68 -7.56 -1.46
C ALA A 52 -9.67 -8.93 -0.78
N ARG A 53 -9.92 -8.99 0.54
CA ARG A 53 -10.03 -10.25 1.28
C ARG A 53 -11.19 -11.13 0.78
N ALA A 54 -12.34 -10.52 0.48
CA ALA A 54 -13.48 -11.22 -0.07
C ALA A 54 -13.20 -11.75 -1.50
N GLN A 55 -12.51 -10.96 -2.33
CA GLN A 55 -12.09 -11.37 -3.67
C GLN A 55 -11.09 -12.54 -3.65
N ILE A 56 -10.12 -12.51 -2.73
CA ILE A 56 -9.18 -13.63 -2.51
C ILE A 56 -9.92 -14.89 -2.05
N ALA A 57 -10.86 -14.76 -1.10
CA ALA A 57 -11.67 -15.87 -0.62
C ALA A 57 -12.57 -16.47 -1.72
N ALA A 58 -13.01 -15.65 -2.68
CA ALA A 58 -13.77 -16.07 -3.85
C ALA A 58 -12.91 -16.62 -5.00
N GLY A 59 -11.57 -16.62 -4.87
CA GLY A 59 -10.65 -17.03 -5.92
C GLY A 59 -10.50 -16.03 -7.07
N ASN A 60 -11.03 -14.81 -6.92
CA ASN A 60 -10.97 -13.73 -7.90
C ASN A 60 -9.78 -12.81 -7.59
N PHE A 61 -8.57 -13.29 -7.83
CA PHE A 61 -7.36 -12.46 -7.76
C PHE A 61 -6.96 -12.01 -9.16
N LYS A 62 -6.67 -10.71 -9.28
CA LYS A 62 -6.11 -10.14 -10.51
C LYS A 62 -4.61 -10.39 -10.53
N THR A 63 -4.09 -10.75 -11.70
CA THR A 63 -2.64 -10.84 -11.88
C THR A 63 -2.03 -9.44 -11.83
N VAL A 64 -0.72 -9.35 -11.54
CA VAL A 64 0.00 -8.07 -11.49
C VAL A 64 -0.21 -7.26 -12.78
N GLU A 65 -0.21 -7.92 -13.94
CA GLU A 65 -0.53 -7.29 -15.24
C GLU A 65 -1.95 -6.71 -15.33
N GLN A 66 -2.94 -7.35 -14.70
CA GLN A 66 -4.33 -6.86 -14.71
C GLN A 66 -4.48 -5.64 -13.82
N VAL A 67 -3.76 -5.58 -12.71
CA VAL A 67 -3.72 -4.42 -11.81
C VAL A 67 -3.02 -3.24 -12.48
N GLU A 68 -1.90 -3.47 -13.17
CA GLU A 68 -1.20 -2.44 -13.94
C GLU A 68 -2.05 -1.87 -15.10
N LYS A 69 -2.86 -2.71 -15.75
CA LYS A 69 -3.79 -2.27 -16.80
C LYS A 69 -4.90 -1.38 -16.27
N GLU A 70 -5.46 -1.69 -15.11
CA GLU A 70 -6.51 -0.87 -14.50
C GLU A 70 -5.96 0.44 -13.94
N SER A 71 -4.74 0.43 -13.41
CA SER A 71 -4.07 1.65 -12.95
C SER A 71 -3.76 2.64 -14.07
N ASN A 72 -3.67 2.21 -15.33
CA ASN A 72 -3.49 3.09 -16.49
C ASN A 72 -4.82 3.65 -17.04
N ASN A 73 -5.96 3.14 -16.57
CA ASN A 73 -7.30 3.56 -16.99
C ASN A 73 -8.00 4.46 -15.96
N TRP A 74 -7.36 4.72 -14.82
CA TRP A 74 -7.74 5.71 -13.81
C TRP A 74 -6.81 6.92 -13.88
#